data_AF-A0A327MWA0-F1
#
_entry.id   AF-A0A327MWA0-F1
#
_cell.length_a   1.000
_cell.length_b   1.000
_cell.length_c   1.000
_cell.angle_alpha   90.00
_cell.angle_beta   90.00
_cell.angle_gamma   90.00
#
_symmetry.space_group_name_H-M   'P 1'
#
loop_
_entity.id
_entity.type
_entity.pdbx_description
1 polymer ?
#
loop_
_entity_poly.entity_id
_entity_poly.type
_entity_poly.pdbx_seq_one_letter_code
_entity_poly.pdbx_strand_id
1 'polypeptide(L)' 'MTTTTLGVKLKSETQNRLKMAAENLDRTPHWFMRVAILELIQKVESGVRIEGIIDEKLLPDDTDRNSVAMRNLREKF' A
#
# COMPACT_ATOMS: atom_id res chain seq x y z
N MET A 1 15.36 -18.12 -0.21
CA MET A 1 14.44 -17.02 -0.57
C MET A 1 14.95 -15.77 0.14
N THR A 2 15.42 -14.77 -0.59
CA THR A 2 15.87 -13.50 -0.02
C THR A 2 14.66 -12.72 0.49
N THR A 3 14.51 -12.61 1.82
CA THR A 3 13.46 -11.80 2.44
C THR A 3 13.98 -10.39 2.69
N THR A 4 13.42 -9.40 2.01
CA THR A 4 13.72 -7.97 2.23
C THR A 4 12.63 -7.35 3.09
N THR A 5 13.02 -6.74 4.22
CA THR A 5 12.09 -5.99 5.07
C THR A 5 11.88 -4.60 4.50
N LEU A 6 10.64 -4.28 4.12
CA LEU A 6 10.22 -2.94 3.72
C LEU A 6 9.37 -2.32 4.83
N GLY A 7 9.80 -1.17 5.35
CA GLY A 7 9.07 -0.43 6.38
C GLY A 7 8.01 0.49 5.78
N VAL A 8 6.76 0.40 6.26
CA VAL A 8 5.67 1.31 5.88
C VAL A 8 5.37 2.25 7.05
N LYS A 9 5.42 3.56 6.81
CA LYS A 9 5.08 4.56 7.82
C LYS A 9 3.57 4.73 7.89
N LEU A 10 2.98 4.41 9.03
CA LEU A 10 1.55 4.57 9.29
C LEU A 10 1.34 5.60 10.40
N LYS A 11 0.24 6.35 10.32
CA LYS A 11 -0.23 7.18 11.44
C LYS A 11 -0.77 6.26 12.55
N SER A 12 -0.69 6.71 13.80
CA SER A 12 -1.14 5.93 14.97
C SER A 12 -2.60 5.46 14.85
N GLU A 13 -3.46 6.29 14.28
CA GLU A 13 -4.86 5.94 14.00
C GLU A 13 -4.98 4.78 12.99
N THR A 14 -4.24 4.84 11.88
CA THR A 14 -4.22 3.79 10.86
C THR A 14 -3.66 2.49 11.41
N GLN A 15 -2.63 2.57 12.26
CA GLN A 15 -2.06 1.40 12.93
C GLN A 15 -3.08 0.72 13.87
N ASN A 16 -3.85 1.50 14.63
CA ASN A 16 -4.88 0.94 15.50
C ASN A 16 -6.00 0.26 14.69
N ARG A 17 -6.45 0.91 13.60
CA ARG A 17 -7.44 0.32 12.68
C ARG A 17 -6.95 -0.99 12.06
N LEU A 18 -5.68 -1.04 11.63
CA LEU A 18 -5.05 -2.25 11.12
C LEU A 18 -5.03 -3.36 12.17
N LYS A 19 -4.66 -3.03 13.41
CA LYS A 19 -4.62 -4.00 14.51
C LYS A 19 -6.00 -4.60 14.78
N MET A 20 -7.02 -3.75 14.92
CA MET A 20 -8.40 -4.20 15.14
C MET A 20 -8.93 -5.06 13.99
N ALA A 21 -8.64 -4.69 12.73
CA ALA A 21 -9.06 -5.46 11.57
C ALA A 21 -8.41 -6.86 11.55
N ALA A 22 -7.14 -6.96 11.92
CA ALA A 22 -6.44 -8.24 12.01
C ALA A 22 -6.97 -9.09 13.17
N GLU A 23 -7.20 -8.50 14.34
CA GLU A 23 -7.77 -9.17 15.52
C GLU A 23 -9.18 -9.73 15.25
N ASN A 24 -10.02 -8.99 14.53
CA ASN A 24 -11.35 -9.46 14.12
C ASN A 24 -11.31 -10.71 13.24
N LEU A 25 -10.20 -10.94 12.53
CA LEU A 25 -9.99 -12.12 11.70
C LEU A 25 -9.19 -13.21 12.42
N ASP A 26 -8.86 -13.01 13.70
CA ASP A 26 -7.97 -13.86 14.49
C ASP A 26 -6.57 -14.02 13.85
N ARG A 27 -6.02 -12.93 13.32
CA ARG A 27 -4.72 -12.92 12.62
C ARG A 27 -3.81 -11.82 13.12
N THR A 28 -2.51 -11.97 12.86
CA THR A 28 -1.52 -10.94 13.20
C THR A 28 -1.57 -9.79 12.19
N PRO A 29 -1.27 -8.54 12.61
CA PRO A 29 -1.18 -7.40 11.70
C PRO A 29 -0.18 -7.62 10.55
N HIS A 30 0.92 -8.32 10.83
CA HIS A 30 1.92 -8.67 9.81
C HIS A 30 1.35 -9.60 8.73
N TRP A 31 0.62 -10.66 9.12
CA TRP A 31 -0.04 -11.54 8.17
C TRP A 31 -1.09 -10.79 7.35
N PHE A 32 -1.90 -9.95 8.01
CA PHE A 32 -2.94 -9.16 7.36
C PHE A 32 -2.35 -8.22 6.29
N MET A 33 -1.29 -7.47 6.64
CA MET A 33 -0.61 -6.58 5.68
C MET A 33 -0.06 -7.36 4.49
N ARG A 34 0.56 -8.53 4.72
CA ARG A 34 1.09 -9.36 3.63
C ARG A 34 -0.01 -9.80 2.66
N VAL A 35 -1.15 -10.28 3.18
CA VAL A 35 -2.28 -10.72 2.35
C VAL A 35 -2.90 -9.55 1.60
N ALA A 36 -3.08 -8.40 2.25
CA ALA A 36 -3.62 -7.19 1.62
C ALA A 36 -2.75 -6.69 0.46
N ILE A 37 -1.42 -6.74 0.60
CA ILE A 37 -0.49 -6.37 -0.48
C ILE A 37 -0.61 -7.34 -1.67
N LEU A 38 -0.64 -8.65 -1.39
CA LEU A 38 -0.77 -9.67 -2.45
C LEU A 38 -2.08 -9.52 -3.22
N GLU A 39 -3.19 -9.28 -2.51
CA GLU A 39 -4.50 -9.04 -3.11
C GLU A 39 -4.51 -7.78 -4.00
N LEU A 40 -3.89 -6.69 -3.53
CA LEU A 40 -3.82 -5.45 -4.29
C LEU A 40 -3.01 -5.62 -5.58
N ILE A 41 -1.87 -6.30 -5.50
CA ILE A 41 -1.04 -6.63 -6.67
C ILE A 41 -1.85 -7.46 -7.66
N GLN A 42 -2.51 -8.53 -7.19
CA GLN A 42 -3.30 -9.41 -8.05
C GLN A 42 -4.42 -8.66 -8.80
N LYS A 43 -5.10 -7.71 -8.15
CA LYS A 43 -6.12 -6.87 -8.79
C LYS A 43 -5.52 -6.00 -9.89
N VAL A 44 -4.37 -5.37 -9.61
CA VAL A 44 -3.67 -4.54 -10.60
C VAL A 44 -3.18 -5.38 -11.78
N GLU A 45 -2.62 -6.56 -11.53
CA GLU A 45 -2.20 -7.52 -12.57
C GLU A 45 -3.39 -8.01 -13.42
N SER A 46 -4.58 -8.08 -12.84
CA SER A 46 -5.83 -8.40 -13.55
C SER A 46 -6.39 -7.24 -14.38
N GLY A 47 -5.70 -6.09 -14.42
CA GLY A 47 -6.08 -4.91 -15.20
C GLY A 47 -6.98 -3.91 -14.45
N VAL A 48 -7.21 -4.10 -13.16
CA VAL A 48 -7.96 -3.13 -12.35
C VAL A 48 -7.06 -1.92 -12.07
N ARG A 49 -7.51 -0.74 -12.46
CA ARG A 49 -6.80 0.51 -12.18
C ARG A 49 -6.86 0.82 -10.69
N ILE A 50 -5.77 1.34 -10.12
CA ILE A 50 -5.69 1.68 -8.69
C ILE A 50 -6.79 2.67 -8.29
N GLU A 51 -7.16 3.58 -9.21
CA GLU A 51 -8.23 4.57 -9.06
C GLU A 51 -9.61 3.95 -8.81
N GLY A 52 -9.83 2.70 -9.23
CA GLY A 52 -11.06 1.95 -8.95
C GLY A 52 -11.02 1.13 -7.65
N ILE A 53 -9.87 1.11 -6.96
CA ILE A 53 -9.63 0.29 -5.76
C ILE A 53 -9.48 1.16 -4.52
N ILE A 54 -8.82 2.31 -4.64
CA ILE A 54 -8.55 3.22 -3.53
C ILE A 54 -9.49 4.43 -3.53
N ASP A 55 -9.72 5.01 -2.35
CA ASP A 55 -10.52 6.23 -2.20
C ASP A 55 -9.89 7.39 -2.97
N GLU A 56 -10.72 8.18 -3.66
CA GLU A 56 -10.28 9.31 -4.48
C GLU A 56 -9.42 10.30 -3.69
N LYS A 57 -9.61 10.42 -2.37
CA LYS A 57 -8.79 11.30 -1.51
C LYS A 57 -7.32 10.88 -1.42
N LEU A 58 -6.99 9.65 -1.78
CA LEU A 58 -5.62 9.13 -1.78
C LEU A 58 -4.94 9.26 -3.15
N LEU A 59 -5.69 9.56 -4.22
CA LEU A 59 -5.17 9.70 -5.59
C LEU A 59 -4.35 10.98 -5.83
N PRO A 60 -4.69 12.17 -5.25
CA PRO A 60 -3.93 13.39 -5.50
C PRO A 60 -2.47 13.33 -5.04
N ASP A 61 -2.17 12.64 -3.93
CA ASP A 61 -0.79 12.47 -3.44
C ASP A 61 0.05 11.53 -4.33
N ASP A 62 -0.60 10.65 -5.12
CA ASP A 62 0.10 9.69 -5.99
C ASP A 62 0.81 10.38 -7.16
N THR A 63 0.14 11.35 -7.79
CA THR A 63 0.64 11.99 -9.02
C THR A 63 1.82 12.92 -8.75
N ASP A 64 1.79 13.67 -7.64
CA ASP A 64 2.80 14.69 -7.34
C ASP A 64 3.96 14.20 -6.45
N ARG A 65 3.68 13.33 -5.46
CA ARG A 65 4.69 12.94 -4.46
C ARG A 65 5.20 11.51 -4.61
N ASN A 66 4.35 10.58 -5.04
CA ASN A 66 4.68 9.15 -5.08
C ASN A 66 4.93 8.61 -6.51
N SER A 67 4.85 9.47 -7.53
CA SER A 67 5.14 9.10 -8.92
C SER A 67 6.61 8.77 -9.12
N VAL A 68 6.89 7.48 -9.38
CA VAL A 68 8.23 6.99 -9.74
C VAL A 68 8.74 7.65 -11.01
N ALA A 69 7.86 7.95 -11.97
CA ALA A 69 8.22 8.65 -13.20
C ALA A 69 8.76 10.06 -12.91
N MET A 70 8.09 10.81 -12.03
CA MET A 70 8.54 12.16 -11.63
C MET A 70 9.81 12.13 -10.79
N ARG A 71 9.97 11.13 -9.91
CA ARG A 71 11.22 10.91 -9.17
C ARG A 71 12.40 10.67 -10.11
N ASN A 72 12.25 9.74 -11.05
CA ASN A 72 13.30 9.40 -12.02
C ASN A 72 13.62 10.59 -12.95
N LEU A 73 12.64 11.46 -13.23
CA LEU A 73 12.86 12.68 -14.00
C LEU A 73 13.73 13.67 -13.22
N ARG A 74 13.46 13.87 -11.92
CA ARG A 74 14.26 14.76 -11.05
C ARG A 74 15.68 14.26 -10.81
N GLU A 75 15.89 12.95 -10.72
CA GLU A 75 17.23 12.34 -10.53
C GLU A 75 18.12 12.41 -11.80
N LYS A 76 17.55 12.80 -12.96
CA LYS A 76 18.27 12.94 -14.23
C LYS A 76 18.77 14.37 -14.53
N PHE A 77 18.44 15.36 -13.71
CA PHE A 77 18.88 16.76 -13.82
C PHE A 77 19.66 17.18 -12.57
#